data_AF-A0A838NI71-F1
#
_entry.id   AF-A0A838NI71-F1
#
_cell.length_a   1.000
_cell.length_b   1.000
_cell.length_c   1.000
_cell.angle_alpha   90.00
_cell.angle_beta   90.00
_cell.angle_gamma   90.00
#
_symmetry.space_group_name_H-M   'P 1'
#
loop_
_entity.id
_entity.type
_entity.pdbx_description
1 polymer ?
#
loop_
_entity_poly.entity_id
_entity_poly.type
_entity_poly.pdbx_seq_one_letter_code
_entity_poly.pdbx_strand_id
1 'polypeptide(L)'
;MNQVPEARNERGIALLTVLLVGFALSAIAMASTMWILNAQLVQKSGERAAVLNDVAVAALEEGRGRISATPALYPATAFDTLDDGVTVQDANGATIPGVRRWVYAGPDGVTSGQYGVFGSLISVVRDTFQNQVVRRLQVNQESFAKYAYFTTIEGNIVFANNDQIRGPVHSNDEIEIYNTGATFYSTVTTAASTIAGEGYGTFNGGPPRKRVPAIPLPTTAAFSALETRATNGGFNIAGNVNGASPGEASIRLDFVAIDLNADDDSTDPGEGFVRIYQDNARPWYVTSQLSGVAGNDIRQSPNCGVPIRNNGGANEIVIGNPGVGATDIRFRTAADTLASGGALSDATNMLTTGLAKWFCYLGGDPRLDQSKWGVTGNLAAAYDTAAWNANVGAWTAGGDPGWRPRPVGMGAPDSNAVWNARPDKDYLWPIGREWNWGWEGVIYVNGRVAISGVLNGRVTLASPENIIIADDIRTAIDPGVDCGNILGLFSGDSIIVSD
;
A
#
# COMPACT_ATOMS: atom_id res chain seq x y z
N MET A 1 -14.98 -62.05 -104.18
CA MET A 1 -14.77 -61.10 -103.07
C MET A 1 -15.93 -61.23 -102.11
N ASN A 2 -15.69 -61.74 -100.90
CA ASN A 2 -16.30 -61.29 -99.63
C ASN A 2 -15.85 -62.24 -98.52
N GLN A 3 -14.99 -61.73 -97.65
CA GLN A 3 -14.57 -62.39 -96.41
C GLN A 3 -15.67 -62.25 -95.36
N VAL A 4 -15.88 -63.29 -94.56
CA VAL A 4 -16.66 -63.27 -93.32
C VAL A 4 -15.71 -63.71 -92.18
N PRO A 5 -15.74 -63.07 -91.00
CA PRO A 5 -14.56 -62.88 -90.17
C PRO A 5 -14.31 -64.03 -89.19
N GLU A 6 -13.03 -64.19 -88.87
CA GLU A 6 -12.49 -65.12 -87.88
C GLU A 6 -12.94 -64.70 -86.47
N ALA A 7 -13.78 -65.51 -85.83
CA ALA A 7 -14.20 -65.30 -84.44
C ALA A 7 -13.00 -65.55 -83.50
N ARG A 8 -12.30 -64.48 -83.13
CA ARG A 8 -11.23 -64.52 -82.14
C ARG A 8 -11.78 -64.92 -80.77
N ASN A 9 -11.15 -65.91 -80.15
CA ASN A 9 -11.49 -66.44 -78.84
C ASN A 9 -11.04 -65.46 -77.73
N GLU A 10 -11.90 -64.51 -77.36
CA GLU A 10 -11.65 -63.46 -76.34
C GLU A 10 -11.80 -63.94 -74.89
N ARG A 11 -12.08 -65.24 -74.66
CA ARG A 11 -12.35 -65.78 -73.31
C ARG A 11 -11.18 -65.65 -72.33
N GLY A 12 -9.94 -65.57 -72.82
CA GLY A 12 -8.76 -65.34 -71.97
C GLY A 12 -8.57 -63.88 -71.53
N ILE A 13 -8.96 -62.92 -72.37
CA ILE A 13 -8.84 -61.48 -72.08
C ILE A 13 -9.96 -61.02 -71.13
N ALA A 14 -11.16 -61.57 -71.28
CA ALA A 14 -12.28 -61.32 -70.38
C ALA A 14 -11.98 -61.75 -68.92
N LEU A 15 -11.33 -62.90 -68.73
CA LEU A 15 -10.93 -63.36 -67.40
C LEU A 15 -9.89 -62.44 -66.77
N LEU A 16 -8.88 -62.02 -67.55
CA LEU A 16 -7.82 -61.10 -67.12
C LEU A 16 -8.37 -59.71 -66.74
N THR A 17 -9.32 -59.17 -67.52
CA THR A 17 -9.96 -57.89 -67.21
C THR A 17 -10.85 -57.97 -65.97
N VAL A 18 -11.64 -59.04 -65.80
CA VAL A 18 -12.45 -59.23 -64.58
C VAL A 18 -11.58 -59.38 -63.34
N LEU A 19 -10.46 -60.12 -63.42
CA LEU A 19 -9.49 -60.22 -62.33
C LEU A 19 -8.84 -58.88 -62.01
N LEU A 20 -8.45 -58.11 -63.02
CA LEU A 20 -7.79 -56.82 -62.84
C LEU A 20 -8.74 -55.77 -62.25
N VAL A 21 -10.00 -55.74 -62.70
CA VAL A 21 -11.06 -54.91 -62.10
C VAL A 21 -11.37 -55.36 -60.68
N GLY A 22 -11.43 -56.67 -60.42
CA GLY A 22 -11.61 -57.23 -59.08
C GLY A 22 -10.50 -56.83 -58.12
N PHE A 23 -9.23 -56.89 -58.56
CA PHE A 23 -8.09 -56.42 -57.78
C PHE A 23 -8.11 -54.89 -57.56
N ALA A 24 -8.46 -54.11 -58.58
CA ALA A 24 -8.59 -52.66 -58.46
C ALA A 24 -9.68 -52.25 -57.48
N LEU A 25 -10.87 -52.89 -57.53
CA LEU A 25 -11.97 -52.66 -56.59
C LEU A 25 -11.60 -53.08 -55.16
N SER A 26 -10.90 -54.22 -55.00
CA SER A 26 -10.35 -54.65 -53.72
C SER A 26 -9.37 -53.64 -53.14
N ALA A 27 -8.46 -53.11 -53.97
CA ALA A 27 -7.47 -52.13 -53.55
C ALA A 27 -8.12 -50.79 -53.14
N ILE A 28 -9.12 -50.32 -53.88
CA ILE A 28 -9.88 -49.11 -53.54
C ILE A 28 -10.67 -49.32 -52.24
N ALA A 29 -11.29 -50.48 -52.06
CA ALA A 29 -12.01 -50.81 -50.82
C ALA A 29 -11.06 -50.83 -49.61
N MET A 30 -9.89 -51.45 -49.71
CA MET A 30 -8.87 -51.44 -48.65
C MET A 30 -8.32 -50.03 -48.36
N ALA A 31 -8.13 -49.21 -49.40
CA ALA A 31 -7.74 -47.82 -49.20
C ALA A 31 -8.85 -47.05 -48.46
N SER A 32 -10.11 -47.20 -48.86
CA SER A 32 -11.23 -46.49 -48.21
C SER A 32 -11.40 -46.87 -46.73
N THR A 33 -11.23 -48.14 -46.36
CA THR A 33 -11.32 -48.58 -44.97
C THR A 33 -10.16 -48.05 -44.13
N MET A 34 -8.93 -48.02 -44.66
CA MET A 34 -7.79 -47.37 -43.99
C MET A 34 -8.02 -45.87 -43.76
N TRP A 35 -8.57 -45.15 -44.75
CA TRP A 35 -8.87 -43.72 -44.61
C TRP A 35 -9.95 -43.46 -43.56
N ILE A 36 -11.01 -44.27 -43.52
CA ILE A 36 -12.08 -44.17 -42.51
C ILE A 36 -11.53 -44.47 -41.11
N LEU A 37 -10.71 -45.51 -40.96
CA LEU A 37 -10.10 -45.86 -39.67
C LEU A 37 -9.16 -44.77 -39.18
N ASN A 38 -8.32 -44.21 -40.06
CA ASN A 38 -7.45 -43.09 -39.73
C ASN A 38 -8.25 -41.85 -39.33
N ALA A 39 -9.31 -41.51 -40.08
CA ALA A 39 -10.18 -40.39 -39.76
C ALA A 39 -10.86 -40.55 -38.39
N GLN A 40 -11.37 -41.74 -38.08
CA GLN A 40 -11.97 -42.05 -36.78
C GLN A 40 -10.94 -41.99 -35.64
N LEU A 41 -9.71 -42.44 -35.88
CA LEU A 41 -8.64 -42.41 -34.88
C LEU A 41 -8.20 -40.96 -34.58
N VAL A 42 -8.06 -40.13 -35.61
CA VAL A 42 -7.76 -38.70 -35.48
C VAL A 42 -8.88 -37.98 -34.76
N GLN A 43 -10.14 -38.24 -35.13
CA GLN A 43 -11.29 -37.62 -34.48
C GLN A 43 -11.37 -38.00 -32.99
N LYS A 44 -11.25 -39.29 -32.66
CA LYS A 44 -11.24 -39.74 -31.25
C LYS A 44 -10.08 -39.17 -30.45
N SER A 45 -8.91 -39.03 -31.08
CA SER A 45 -7.74 -38.40 -30.44
C SER A 45 -8.02 -36.92 -30.15
N GLY A 46 -8.59 -36.19 -31.11
CA GLY A 46 -8.96 -34.79 -30.95
C GLY A 46 -10.04 -34.57 -29.89
N GLU A 47 -11.12 -35.34 -29.91
CA GLU A 47 -12.18 -35.32 -28.89
C GLU A 47 -11.61 -35.59 -27.49
N ARG A 48 -10.70 -36.57 -27.39
CA ARG A 48 -10.06 -36.90 -26.11
C ARG A 48 -9.12 -35.81 -25.61
N ALA A 49 -8.35 -35.18 -26.49
CA ALA A 49 -7.51 -34.05 -26.15
C ALA A 49 -8.34 -32.84 -25.67
N ALA A 50 -9.49 -32.59 -26.31
CA ALA A 50 -10.42 -31.54 -25.90
C ALA A 50 -10.98 -31.82 -24.49
N VAL A 51 -11.43 -33.05 -24.21
CA VAL A 51 -11.90 -33.43 -22.87
C VAL A 51 -10.81 -33.21 -21.81
N LEU A 52 -9.57 -33.65 -22.06
CA LEU A 52 -8.47 -33.45 -21.09
C LEU A 52 -8.19 -31.96 -20.85
N ASN A 53 -8.28 -31.13 -21.89
CA ASN A 53 -8.12 -29.70 -21.78
C ASN A 53 -9.23 -29.04 -20.96
N ASP A 54 -10.49 -29.36 -21.23
CA ASP A 54 -11.64 -28.77 -20.55
C ASP A 54 -11.65 -29.14 -19.07
N VAL A 55 -11.32 -30.39 -18.75
CA VAL A 55 -11.12 -30.85 -17.37
C VAL A 55 -9.98 -30.08 -16.69
N ALA A 56 -8.87 -29.82 -17.39
CA ALA A 56 -7.75 -29.09 -16.81
C ALA A 56 -8.11 -27.64 -16.50
N VAL A 57 -8.88 -26.98 -17.36
CA VAL A 57 -9.36 -25.61 -17.12
C VAL A 57 -10.39 -25.58 -15.99
N ALA A 58 -11.35 -26.50 -15.98
CA ALA A 58 -12.34 -26.60 -14.90
C ALA A 58 -11.67 -26.82 -13.53
N ALA A 59 -10.64 -27.66 -13.48
CA ALA A 59 -9.88 -27.91 -12.26
C ALA A 59 -9.13 -26.66 -11.75
N LEU A 60 -8.62 -25.81 -12.65
CA LEU A 60 -8.01 -24.53 -12.27
C LEU A 60 -9.03 -23.57 -11.65
N GLU A 61 -10.22 -23.49 -12.22
CA GLU A 61 -11.30 -22.63 -11.71
C GLU A 61 -11.83 -23.13 -10.35
N GLU A 62 -12.00 -24.45 -10.20
CA GLU A 62 -12.36 -25.09 -8.93
C GLU A 62 -11.28 -24.87 -7.86
N GLY A 63 -10.00 -25.05 -8.24
CA GLY A 63 -8.86 -24.79 -7.37
C GLY A 63 -8.79 -23.33 -6.92
N ARG A 64 -9.03 -22.37 -7.83
CA ARG A 64 -9.11 -20.94 -7.50
C ARG A 64 -10.25 -20.67 -6.51
N GLY A 65 -11.43 -21.26 -6.74
CA GLY A 65 -12.56 -21.14 -5.82
C GLY A 65 -12.26 -21.65 -4.42
N ARG A 66 -11.62 -22.83 -4.30
CA ARG A 66 -11.23 -23.44 -3.02
C ARG A 66 -10.23 -22.59 -2.26
N ILE A 67 -9.16 -22.11 -2.92
CA ILE A 67 -8.17 -21.24 -2.28
C ILE A 67 -8.81 -19.91 -1.85
N SER A 68 -9.70 -19.35 -2.68
CA SER A 68 -10.38 -18.09 -2.35
C SER A 68 -11.30 -18.25 -1.13
N ALA A 69 -11.96 -19.40 -0.99
CA ALA A 69 -12.81 -19.70 0.16
C ALA A 69 -12.02 -20.12 1.41
N THR A 70 -10.86 -20.76 1.24
CA THR A 70 -10.02 -21.24 2.34
C THR A 70 -8.56 -20.90 2.05
N PRO A 71 -8.11 -19.67 2.39
CA PRO A 71 -6.75 -19.21 2.11
C PRO A 71 -5.65 -20.10 2.70
N ALA A 72 -5.94 -20.83 3.79
CA ALA A 72 -5.01 -21.76 4.42
C ALA A 72 -4.61 -22.96 3.54
N LEU A 73 -5.34 -23.23 2.44
CA LEU A 73 -4.96 -24.25 1.45
C LEU A 73 -3.79 -23.83 0.56
N TYR A 74 -3.36 -22.57 0.67
CA TYR A 74 -2.25 -22.03 -0.08
C TYR A 74 -1.00 -21.91 0.81
N PRO A 75 0.09 -22.63 0.52
CA PRO A 75 1.26 -22.66 1.38
C PRO A 75 2.12 -21.42 1.19
N ALA A 76 2.79 -20.97 2.26
CA ALA A 76 3.71 -19.83 2.19
C ALA A 76 5.04 -20.15 1.47
N THR A 77 5.42 -21.43 1.40
CA THR A 77 6.63 -21.93 0.71
C THR A 77 6.33 -23.23 -0.03
N ALA A 78 7.08 -23.52 -1.09
CA ALA A 78 6.94 -24.74 -1.92
C ALA A 78 5.55 -24.88 -2.59
N PHE A 79 4.86 -26.01 -2.44
CA PHE A 79 3.55 -26.25 -3.02
C PHE A 79 2.75 -27.25 -2.17
N ASP A 80 1.42 -27.16 -2.25
CA ASP A 80 0.46 -28.11 -1.69
C ASP A 80 -0.31 -28.81 -2.80
N THR A 81 -0.83 -29.99 -2.47
CA THR A 81 -1.67 -30.78 -3.36
C THR A 81 -3.13 -30.59 -2.96
N LEU A 82 -3.91 -29.92 -3.81
CA LEU A 82 -5.35 -29.70 -3.60
C LEU A 82 -6.18 -30.93 -3.99
N ASP A 83 -5.76 -31.61 -5.07
CA ASP A 83 -6.33 -32.85 -5.57
C ASP A 83 -5.21 -33.82 -5.94
N ASP A 84 -5.32 -35.08 -5.48
CA ASP A 84 -4.39 -36.15 -5.82
C ASP A 84 -5.11 -37.29 -6.56
N GLY A 85 -4.99 -37.29 -7.89
CA GLY A 85 -5.42 -38.39 -8.74
C GLY A 85 -6.91 -38.69 -8.69
N VAL A 86 -7.74 -37.66 -8.46
CA VAL A 86 -9.18 -37.79 -8.28
C VAL A 86 -9.89 -38.07 -9.61
N THR A 87 -10.98 -38.82 -9.54
CA THR A 87 -11.83 -39.12 -10.70
C THR A 87 -12.68 -37.92 -11.07
N VAL A 88 -12.84 -37.68 -12.37
CA VAL A 88 -13.58 -36.54 -12.90
C VAL A 88 -14.98 -36.97 -13.31
N GLN A 89 -15.98 -36.14 -13.02
CA GLN A 89 -17.38 -36.39 -13.37
C GLN A 89 -17.82 -35.49 -14.53
N ASP A 90 -18.78 -35.98 -15.33
CA ASP A 90 -19.47 -35.19 -16.34
C ASP A 90 -20.63 -34.38 -15.72
N ALA A 91 -21.36 -33.63 -16.57
CA ALA A 91 -22.48 -32.80 -16.14
C ALA A 91 -23.66 -33.59 -15.53
N ASN A 92 -23.74 -34.90 -15.77
CA ASN A 92 -24.77 -35.79 -15.22
C ASN A 92 -24.29 -36.50 -13.94
N GLY A 93 -23.07 -36.20 -13.46
CA GLY A 93 -22.45 -36.84 -12.31
C GLY A 93 -21.83 -38.21 -12.60
N ALA A 94 -21.76 -38.62 -13.87
CA ALA A 94 -21.12 -39.88 -14.25
C ALA A 94 -19.60 -39.70 -14.37
N THR A 95 -18.83 -40.66 -13.85
CA THR A 95 -17.37 -40.61 -13.94
C THR A 95 -16.90 -40.74 -15.39
N ILE A 96 -16.09 -39.79 -15.85
CA ILE A 96 -15.42 -39.85 -17.14
C ILE A 96 -14.40 -40.99 -17.11
N PRO A 97 -14.59 -42.06 -17.89
CA PRO A 97 -13.78 -43.26 -17.76
C PRO A 97 -12.31 -43.00 -18.07
N GLY A 98 -11.45 -43.41 -17.14
CA GLY A 98 -10.00 -43.40 -17.33
C GLY A 98 -9.35 -42.02 -17.33
N VAL A 99 -10.05 -40.96 -16.90
CA VAL A 99 -9.50 -39.61 -16.73
C VAL A 99 -9.30 -39.33 -15.24
N ARG A 100 -8.11 -38.85 -14.87
CA ARG A 100 -7.76 -38.43 -13.51
C ARG A 100 -7.15 -37.05 -13.52
N ARG A 101 -7.41 -36.27 -12.46
CA ARG A 101 -6.84 -34.93 -12.27
C ARG A 101 -6.01 -34.84 -11.01
N TRP A 102 -5.00 -33.97 -11.06
CA TRP A 102 -4.18 -33.52 -9.95
C TRP A 102 -4.14 -31.99 -9.99
N VAL A 103 -4.24 -31.36 -8.83
CA VAL A 103 -4.19 -29.91 -8.72
C VAL A 103 -3.19 -29.54 -7.65
N TYR A 104 -2.25 -28.67 -7.99
CA TYR A 104 -1.22 -28.17 -7.09
C TYR A 104 -1.33 -26.66 -6.95
N ALA A 105 -0.99 -26.12 -5.78
CA ALA A 105 -0.98 -24.70 -5.50
C ALA A 105 0.30 -24.30 -4.78
N GLY A 106 0.91 -23.18 -5.16
CA GLY A 106 2.09 -22.67 -4.43
C GLY A 106 2.55 -21.28 -4.85
N PRO A 107 3.47 -20.67 -4.09
CA PRO A 107 4.16 -19.43 -4.42
C PRO A 107 4.86 -19.50 -5.78
N ASP A 108 4.73 -18.42 -6.55
CA ASP A 108 5.51 -18.22 -7.76
C ASP A 108 6.59 -17.15 -7.54
N GLY A 109 7.74 -17.36 -8.18
CA GLY A 109 8.84 -16.39 -8.16
C GLY A 109 8.55 -15.23 -9.11
N VAL A 110 8.71 -14.00 -8.63
CA VAL A 110 8.55 -12.79 -9.44
C VAL A 110 9.64 -12.75 -10.53
N THR A 111 9.30 -13.06 -11.77
CA THR A 111 10.21 -12.87 -12.93
C THR A 111 10.08 -11.49 -13.58
N SER A 112 9.06 -10.70 -13.21
CA SER A 112 8.67 -9.46 -13.88
C SER A 112 8.90 -8.17 -13.07
N GLY A 113 9.48 -8.24 -11.86
CA GLY A 113 9.67 -7.06 -11.01
C GLY A 113 8.39 -6.42 -10.46
N GLN A 114 7.24 -7.07 -10.60
CA GLN A 114 5.98 -6.61 -10.00
C GLN A 114 5.95 -6.92 -8.50
N TYR A 115 5.62 -5.94 -7.68
CA TYR A 115 5.42 -6.13 -6.24
C TYR A 115 4.04 -6.75 -5.99
N GLY A 116 4.00 -7.93 -5.35
CA GLY A 116 2.77 -8.65 -5.00
C GLY A 116 3.04 -10.11 -4.60
N VAL A 117 2.12 -10.76 -3.87
CA VAL A 117 2.15 -12.20 -3.61
C VAL A 117 1.48 -12.90 -4.78
N PHE A 118 2.30 -13.46 -5.67
CA PHE A 118 1.85 -14.23 -6.82
C PHE A 118 1.87 -15.71 -6.51
N GLY A 119 0.79 -16.39 -6.87
CA GLY A 119 0.68 -17.82 -6.79
C GLY A 119 0.40 -18.47 -8.12
N SER A 120 0.68 -19.76 -8.19
CA SER A 120 0.31 -20.58 -9.33
C SER A 120 -0.53 -21.76 -8.88
N LEU A 121 -1.63 -21.97 -9.60
CA LEU A 121 -2.37 -23.22 -9.64
C LEU A 121 -1.90 -24.00 -10.87
N ILE A 122 -1.55 -25.27 -10.68
CA ILE A 122 -1.19 -26.18 -11.76
C ILE A 122 -2.18 -27.32 -11.75
N SER A 123 -2.90 -27.51 -12.85
CA SER A 123 -3.74 -28.68 -13.07
C SER A 123 -3.04 -29.62 -14.04
N VAL A 124 -2.89 -30.88 -13.62
CA VAL A 124 -2.41 -31.98 -14.45
C VAL A 124 -3.57 -32.95 -14.63
N VAL A 125 -3.92 -33.25 -15.88
CA VAL A 125 -4.96 -34.22 -16.21
C VAL A 125 -4.32 -35.32 -17.04
N ARG A 126 -4.52 -36.56 -16.64
CA ARG A 126 -4.01 -37.74 -17.35
C ARG A 126 -5.13 -38.69 -17.69
N ASP A 127 -4.94 -39.40 -18.79
CA ASP A 127 -5.77 -40.53 -19.12
C ASP A 127 -5.07 -41.89 -18.91
N THR A 128 -5.82 -42.97 -19.09
CA THR A 128 -5.32 -44.37 -19.05
C THR A 128 -4.25 -44.69 -20.10
N PHE A 129 -4.10 -43.88 -21.14
CA PHE A 129 -3.12 -44.04 -22.21
C PHE A 129 -1.89 -43.14 -22.02
N GLN A 130 -1.73 -42.54 -20.83
CA GLN A 130 -0.65 -41.61 -20.49
C GLN A 130 -0.66 -40.31 -21.30
N ASN A 131 -1.75 -39.97 -22.00
CA ASN A 131 -1.91 -38.62 -22.53
C ASN A 131 -2.06 -37.66 -21.35
N GLN A 132 -1.33 -36.55 -21.40
CA GLN A 132 -1.28 -35.57 -20.32
C GLN A 132 -1.51 -34.16 -20.86
N VAL A 133 -2.39 -33.42 -20.19
CA VAL A 133 -2.54 -31.98 -20.36
C VAL A 133 -2.16 -31.30 -19.05
N VAL A 134 -1.34 -30.24 -19.15
CA VAL A 134 -0.95 -29.40 -18.02
C VAL A 134 -1.39 -27.98 -18.31
N ARG A 135 -2.12 -27.38 -17.37
CA ARG A 135 -2.53 -25.98 -17.42
C ARG A 135 -2.07 -25.26 -16.15
N ARG A 136 -1.72 -24.00 -16.31
CA ARG A 136 -1.29 -23.11 -15.24
C ARG A 136 -2.21 -21.90 -15.20
N LEU A 137 -2.66 -21.54 -14.00
CA LEU A 137 -3.34 -20.30 -13.71
C LEU A 137 -2.52 -19.54 -12.68
N GLN A 138 -2.18 -18.29 -12.99
CA GLN A 138 -1.60 -17.39 -12.00
C GLN A 138 -2.74 -16.79 -11.17
N VAL A 139 -2.59 -16.82 -9.86
CA VAL A 139 -3.49 -16.19 -8.90
C VAL A 139 -2.75 -15.08 -8.19
N ASN A 140 -3.45 -13.97 -7.98
CA ASN A 140 -2.90 -12.83 -7.28
C ASN A 140 -3.67 -12.70 -5.97
N GLN A 141 -2.95 -12.51 -4.87
CA GLN A 141 -3.60 -12.08 -3.63
C GLN A 141 -4.17 -10.68 -3.85
N GLU A 142 -5.48 -10.50 -3.58
CA GLU A 142 -6.05 -9.16 -3.59
C GLU A 142 -5.37 -8.30 -2.52
N SER A 143 -4.88 -7.14 -2.93
CA SER A 143 -4.27 -6.18 -2.01
C SER A 143 -5.34 -5.38 -1.29
N PHE A 144 -5.16 -5.15 0.01
CA PHE A 144 -5.96 -4.19 0.77
C PHE A 144 -5.82 -2.76 0.24
N ALA A 145 -4.73 -2.45 -0.47
CA ALA A 145 -4.53 -1.16 -1.12
C ALA A 145 -5.55 -0.84 -2.23
N LYS A 146 -6.42 -1.79 -2.61
CA LYS A 146 -7.55 -1.49 -3.50
C LYS A 146 -8.62 -0.62 -2.83
N TYR A 147 -8.66 -0.61 -1.50
CA TYR A 147 -9.59 0.21 -0.74
C TYR A 147 -8.93 1.55 -0.42
N ALA A 148 -9.63 2.65 -0.68
CA ALA A 148 -9.25 3.96 -0.16
C ALA A 148 -9.49 4.04 1.35
N TYR A 149 -10.46 3.27 1.85
CA TYR A 149 -10.74 3.14 3.27
C TYR A 149 -11.19 1.71 3.59
N PHE A 150 -10.53 1.09 4.57
CA PHE A 150 -10.91 -0.21 5.10
C PHE A 150 -10.78 -0.19 6.63
N THR A 151 -11.84 -0.54 7.34
CA THR A 151 -11.76 -0.78 8.79
C THR A 151 -12.46 -2.07 9.21
N THR A 152 -12.05 -2.61 10.36
CA THR A 152 -12.79 -3.68 11.04
C THR A 152 -13.77 -3.17 12.07
N ILE A 153 -13.48 -2.02 12.69
CA ILE A 153 -14.29 -1.40 13.74
C ILE A 153 -14.30 0.10 13.45
N GLU A 154 -15.48 0.69 13.32
CA GLU A 154 -15.62 2.14 13.08
C GLU A 154 -15.53 2.89 14.42
N GLY A 155 -16.09 2.32 15.49
CA GLY A 155 -16.07 2.94 16.81
C GLY A 155 -16.82 4.27 16.80
N ASN A 156 -16.10 5.39 16.98
CA ASN A 156 -16.65 6.75 16.92
C ASN A 156 -16.25 7.49 15.62
N ILE A 157 -15.75 6.78 14.61
CA ILE A 157 -15.41 7.38 13.31
C ILE A 157 -16.71 7.78 12.62
N VAL A 158 -16.77 9.04 12.20
CA VAL A 158 -17.91 9.58 11.46
C VAL A 158 -17.39 10.34 10.25
N PHE A 159 -17.88 9.99 9.06
CA PHE A 159 -17.63 10.77 7.86
C PHE A 159 -18.44 12.07 7.90
N ALA A 160 -17.76 13.21 7.88
CA ALA A 160 -18.37 14.51 8.15
C ALA A 160 -17.74 15.62 7.30
N ASN A 161 -18.15 16.87 7.52
CA ASN A 161 -17.57 18.08 6.92
C ASN A 161 -17.31 18.02 5.41
N ASN A 162 -18.19 17.33 4.68
CA ASN A 162 -18.11 17.13 3.24
C ASN A 162 -16.88 16.30 2.80
N ASP A 163 -16.47 15.32 3.60
CA ASP A 163 -15.41 14.35 3.29
C ASP A 163 -15.55 13.80 1.88
N GLN A 164 -14.43 13.64 1.17
CA GLN A 164 -14.40 13.20 -0.22
C GLN A 164 -13.50 11.96 -0.35
N ILE A 165 -14.12 10.78 -0.52
CA ILE A 165 -13.37 9.52 -0.59
C ILE A 165 -13.35 9.02 -2.03
N ARG A 166 -12.15 9.05 -2.62
CA ARG A 166 -11.90 8.65 -4.01
C ARG A 166 -11.30 7.26 -4.09
N GLY A 167 -12.17 6.26 -3.94
CA GLY A 167 -11.85 4.85 -4.13
C GLY A 167 -12.85 3.95 -3.40
N PRO A 168 -12.72 2.62 -3.53
CA PRO A 168 -13.57 1.67 -2.83
C PRO A 168 -13.47 1.84 -1.30
N VAL A 169 -14.62 1.74 -0.63
CA VAL A 169 -14.73 1.82 0.83
C VAL A 169 -15.33 0.53 1.36
N HIS A 170 -14.72 -0.04 2.40
CA HIS A 170 -15.23 -1.20 3.10
C HIS A 170 -15.14 -1.03 4.61
N SER A 171 -16.16 -1.49 5.31
CA SER A 171 -16.10 -1.64 6.77
C SER A 171 -16.68 -2.98 7.19
N ASN A 172 -16.00 -3.70 8.08
CA ASN A 172 -16.61 -4.86 8.74
C ASN A 172 -17.65 -4.43 9.81
N ASP A 173 -17.79 -3.13 10.06
CA ASP A 173 -18.68 -2.53 11.05
C ASP A 173 -19.65 -1.52 10.39
N GLU A 174 -20.53 -0.90 11.19
CA GLU A 174 -21.48 0.11 10.72
C GLU A 174 -20.80 1.44 10.41
N ILE A 175 -20.79 1.82 9.12
CA ILE A 175 -20.33 3.13 8.66
C ILE A 175 -21.28 4.22 9.18
N GLU A 176 -20.74 5.30 9.76
CA GLU A 176 -21.50 6.46 10.20
C GLU A 176 -21.19 7.71 9.36
N ILE A 177 -22.24 8.43 8.94
CA ILE A 177 -22.16 9.68 8.16
C ILE A 177 -22.91 10.79 8.89
N TYR A 178 -22.25 11.92 9.15
CA TYR A 178 -22.84 13.06 9.85
C TYR A 178 -23.66 13.96 8.91
N ASN A 179 -24.49 14.84 9.48
CA ASN A 179 -25.39 15.72 8.72
C ASN A 179 -24.68 16.78 7.84
N THR A 180 -23.39 17.00 8.08
CA THR A 180 -22.51 17.84 7.26
C THR A 180 -22.15 17.19 5.92
N GLY A 181 -22.46 15.90 5.76
CA GLY A 181 -22.36 15.14 4.53
C GLY A 181 -20.97 14.57 4.24
N ALA A 182 -20.94 13.57 3.35
CA ALA A 182 -19.74 12.95 2.78
C ALA A 182 -20.02 12.44 1.37
N THR A 183 -19.01 12.41 0.49
CA THR A 183 -19.11 11.96 -0.90
C THR A 183 -18.18 10.80 -1.17
N PHE A 184 -18.75 9.69 -1.64
CA PHE A 184 -18.05 8.48 -2.02
C PHE A 184 -18.08 8.33 -3.55
N TYR A 185 -16.90 8.36 -4.18
CA TYR A 185 -16.79 8.31 -5.64
C TYR A 185 -16.79 6.90 -6.22
N SER A 186 -16.73 5.88 -5.37
CA SER A 186 -16.63 4.47 -5.75
C SER A 186 -17.51 3.59 -4.86
N THR A 187 -17.42 2.28 -5.06
CA THR A 187 -18.24 1.30 -4.34
C THR A 187 -18.04 1.39 -2.83
N VAL A 188 -19.14 1.53 -2.09
CA VAL A 188 -19.16 1.46 -0.62
C VAL A 188 -19.79 0.14 -0.19
N THR A 189 -19.11 -0.58 0.70
CA THR A 189 -19.55 -1.88 1.22
C THR A 189 -19.45 -1.91 2.74
N THR A 190 -20.39 -2.59 3.40
CA THR A 190 -20.31 -2.84 4.85
C THR A 190 -20.84 -4.24 5.18
N ALA A 191 -20.25 -4.88 6.19
CA ALA A 191 -20.80 -6.10 6.77
C ALA A 191 -22.02 -5.85 7.68
N ALA A 192 -22.21 -4.61 8.14
CA ALA A 192 -23.39 -4.20 8.89
C ALA A 192 -24.66 -4.25 8.05
N SER A 193 -25.80 -4.31 8.74
CA SER A 193 -27.11 -4.34 8.09
C SER A 193 -27.58 -2.98 7.59
N THR A 194 -26.95 -1.91 8.05
CA THR A 194 -27.32 -0.51 7.92
C THR A 194 -26.06 0.36 7.80
N ILE A 195 -26.26 1.60 7.36
CA ILE A 195 -25.27 2.68 7.42
C ILE A 195 -25.95 3.81 8.20
N ALA A 196 -25.33 4.24 9.30
CA ALA A 196 -25.87 5.32 10.11
C ALA A 196 -25.74 6.64 9.34
N GLY A 197 -26.84 7.39 9.24
CA GLY A 197 -26.85 8.64 8.48
C GLY A 197 -26.71 8.48 6.96
N GLU A 198 -27.05 7.32 6.38
CA GLU A 198 -26.94 7.04 4.93
C GLU A 198 -27.52 8.15 4.04
N GLY A 199 -28.59 8.84 4.48
CA GLY A 199 -29.20 9.95 3.74
C GLY A 199 -28.35 11.22 3.64
N TYR A 200 -27.29 11.33 4.41
CA TYR A 200 -26.31 12.42 4.33
C TYR A 200 -25.13 12.07 3.39
N GLY A 201 -25.05 10.83 2.92
CA GLY A 201 -24.02 10.37 1.98
C GLY A 201 -24.40 10.59 0.51
N THR A 202 -23.42 11.00 -0.30
CA THR A 202 -23.52 11.00 -1.77
C THR A 202 -22.71 9.83 -2.33
N PHE A 203 -23.37 8.89 -3.01
CA PHE A 203 -22.74 7.65 -3.51
C PHE A 203 -22.68 7.62 -5.04
N ASN A 204 -21.61 8.18 -5.61
CA ASN A 204 -21.44 8.24 -7.07
C ASN A 204 -21.08 6.89 -7.69
N GLY A 205 -20.51 5.97 -6.89
CA GLY A 205 -20.24 4.57 -7.29
C GLY A 205 -21.46 3.66 -7.33
N GLY A 206 -22.65 4.21 -7.11
CA GLY A 206 -23.92 3.47 -6.97
C GLY A 206 -24.29 3.20 -5.51
N PRO A 207 -25.48 2.63 -5.25
CA PRO A 207 -25.98 2.41 -3.90
C PRO A 207 -25.03 1.56 -3.05
N PRO A 208 -24.85 1.88 -1.75
CA PRO A 208 -23.97 1.12 -0.87
C PRO A 208 -24.48 -0.32 -0.68
N ARG A 209 -23.55 -1.28 -0.64
CA ARG A 209 -23.84 -2.70 -0.45
C ARG A 209 -23.69 -3.07 1.03
N LYS A 210 -24.81 -3.39 1.66
CA LYS A 210 -24.90 -3.80 3.07
C LYS A 210 -24.92 -5.32 3.21
N ARG A 211 -24.58 -5.86 4.39
CA ARG A 211 -24.52 -7.30 4.70
C ARG A 211 -23.57 -8.09 3.80
N VAL A 212 -22.48 -7.47 3.37
CA VAL A 212 -21.39 -8.15 2.65
C VAL A 212 -20.60 -9.00 3.67
N PRO A 213 -20.05 -10.17 3.33
CA PRO A 213 -19.20 -10.91 4.26
C PRO A 213 -18.04 -10.06 4.77
N ALA A 214 -17.78 -10.12 6.08
CA ALA A 214 -16.64 -9.46 6.69
C ALA A 214 -15.32 -9.98 6.07
N ILE A 215 -14.42 -9.06 5.76
CA ILE A 215 -13.10 -9.34 5.21
C ILE A 215 -12.09 -9.37 6.37
N PRO A 216 -11.47 -10.52 6.68
CA PRO A 216 -10.52 -10.60 7.79
C PRO A 216 -9.28 -9.73 7.54
N LEU A 217 -8.88 -8.93 8.52
CA LEU A 217 -7.61 -8.20 8.46
C LEU A 217 -6.39 -9.15 8.51
N PRO A 218 -5.23 -8.72 7.99
CA PRO A 218 -3.98 -9.47 8.13
C PRO A 218 -3.62 -9.73 9.61
N THR A 219 -3.02 -10.89 9.89
CA THR A 219 -2.64 -11.32 11.25
C THR A 219 -1.28 -10.77 11.69
N THR A 220 -0.87 -11.03 12.94
CA THR A 220 0.47 -10.67 13.47
C THR A 220 1.63 -11.20 12.64
N ALA A 221 1.45 -12.31 11.90
CA ALA A 221 2.44 -12.81 10.95
C ALA A 221 2.74 -11.79 9.82
N ALA A 222 1.76 -10.97 9.44
CA ALA A 222 1.95 -9.90 8.47
C ALA A 222 2.87 -8.79 9.01
N PHE A 223 2.75 -8.41 10.29
CA PHE A 223 3.66 -7.44 10.91
C PHE A 223 5.10 -7.95 10.95
N SER A 224 5.33 -9.22 11.28
CA SER A 224 6.69 -9.80 11.27
C SER A 224 7.32 -9.82 9.87
N ALA A 225 6.51 -10.09 8.83
CA ALA A 225 6.97 -10.01 7.45
C ALA A 225 7.36 -8.57 7.07
N LEU A 226 6.54 -7.58 7.43
CA LEU A 226 6.82 -6.16 7.17
C LEU A 226 8.04 -5.66 7.94
N GLU A 227 8.20 -6.08 9.21
CA GLU A 227 9.38 -5.79 10.02
C GLU A 227 10.67 -6.33 9.37
N THR A 228 10.62 -7.55 8.83
CA THR A 228 11.77 -8.15 8.12
C THR A 228 12.16 -7.31 6.90
N ARG A 229 11.17 -6.91 6.08
CA ARG A 229 11.42 -6.07 4.89
C ARG A 229 11.98 -4.70 5.27
N ALA A 230 11.41 -4.08 6.30
CA ALA A 230 11.88 -2.80 6.82
C ALA A 230 13.31 -2.92 7.35
N THR A 231 13.65 -4.04 8.03
CA THR A 231 15.01 -4.30 8.50
C THR A 231 16.01 -4.37 7.35
N ASN A 232 15.66 -5.04 6.25
CA ASN A 232 16.52 -5.09 5.05
C ASN A 232 16.76 -3.70 4.44
N GLY A 233 15.74 -2.84 4.44
CA GLY A 233 15.84 -1.46 3.96
C GLY A 233 16.44 -0.47 4.95
N GLY A 234 16.76 -0.91 6.18
CA GLY A 234 17.24 -0.04 7.26
C GLY A 234 16.14 0.81 7.93
N PHE A 235 14.86 0.53 7.68
CA PHE A 235 13.69 1.25 8.18
C PHE A 235 12.92 0.51 9.28
N ASN A 236 13.56 -0.42 10.01
CA ASN A 236 13.01 -0.93 11.27
C ASN A 236 13.39 0.03 12.41
N ILE A 237 12.44 0.88 12.79
CA ILE A 237 12.65 1.98 13.71
C ILE A 237 12.09 1.58 15.08
N ALA A 238 12.99 1.53 16.07
CA ALA A 238 12.59 1.36 17.46
C ALA A 238 11.91 2.64 17.99
N GLY A 239 10.61 2.55 18.25
CA GLY A 239 9.83 3.54 18.97
C GLY A 239 9.48 3.08 20.38
N ASN A 240 8.42 3.66 20.92
CA ASN A 240 7.79 3.18 22.13
C ASN A 240 6.27 3.41 22.08
N VAL A 241 5.57 2.88 23.08
CA VAL A 241 4.12 3.05 23.28
C VAL A 241 3.79 4.17 24.27
N ASN A 242 4.78 5.00 24.62
CA ASN A 242 4.57 6.05 25.59
C ASN A 242 3.61 7.10 25.03
N GLY A 243 2.78 7.64 25.90
CA GLY A 243 1.84 8.72 25.59
C GLY A 243 0.55 8.55 26.37
N ALA A 244 0.09 9.62 27.01
CA ALA A 244 -1.09 9.58 27.85
C ALA A 244 -2.39 9.53 27.04
N SER A 245 -2.39 10.12 25.85
CA SER A 245 -3.49 10.16 24.89
C SER A 245 -3.20 9.26 23.66
N PRO A 246 -4.25 8.68 23.03
CA PRO A 246 -4.10 7.90 21.79
C PRO A 246 -3.41 8.66 20.65
N GLY A 247 -3.58 9.99 20.59
CA GLY A 247 -2.99 10.84 19.56
C GLY A 247 -1.57 11.32 19.85
N GLU A 248 -0.91 10.79 20.87
CA GLU A 248 0.51 11.04 21.16
C GLU A 248 1.42 9.96 20.54
N ALA A 249 2.59 10.35 20.07
CA ALA A 249 3.60 9.45 19.52
C ALA A 249 5.01 9.90 19.86
N SER A 250 5.93 8.98 20.10
CA SER A 250 7.34 9.30 20.36
C SER A 250 8.16 9.52 19.09
N ILE A 251 7.64 9.11 17.93
CA ILE A 251 8.29 9.28 16.63
C ILE A 251 7.40 10.11 15.71
N ARG A 252 8.02 11.01 14.95
CA ARG A 252 7.44 11.63 13.77
C ARG A 252 8.25 11.28 12.54
N LEU A 253 7.56 10.80 11.51
CA LEU A 253 8.08 10.68 10.16
C LEU A 253 7.63 11.88 9.35
N ASP A 254 8.58 12.65 8.85
CA ASP A 254 8.32 13.81 8.02
C ASP A 254 8.79 13.52 6.61
N PHE A 255 7.84 13.28 5.71
CA PHE A 255 8.10 13.00 4.31
C PHE A 255 8.53 14.27 3.58
N VAL A 256 9.60 14.19 2.81
CA VAL A 256 10.19 15.32 2.10
C VAL A 256 10.46 14.90 0.66
N ALA A 257 9.84 15.60 -0.29
CA ALA A 257 10.19 15.53 -1.69
C ALA A 257 11.21 16.66 -2.00
N ILE A 258 12.29 16.34 -2.71
CA ILE A 258 13.38 17.28 -3.00
C ILE A 258 13.66 17.26 -4.49
N ASP A 259 13.48 18.40 -5.14
CA ASP A 259 13.98 18.68 -6.49
C ASP A 259 15.51 18.55 -6.50
N LEU A 260 16.03 17.42 -6.98
CA LEU A 260 17.46 17.14 -7.08
C LEU A 260 18.02 17.57 -8.44
N ASN A 261 17.19 17.59 -9.49
CA ASN A 261 17.62 17.86 -10.85
C ASN A 261 17.49 19.35 -11.25
N ALA A 262 16.87 20.16 -10.38
CA ALA A 262 16.57 21.58 -10.53
C ALA A 262 15.63 21.90 -11.71
N ASP A 263 14.62 21.07 -11.94
CA ASP A 263 13.59 21.28 -12.98
C ASP A 263 12.30 21.95 -12.48
N ASP A 264 12.32 22.44 -11.23
CA ASP A 264 11.21 23.08 -10.53
C ASP A 264 10.05 22.11 -10.15
N ASP A 265 10.28 20.80 -10.17
CA ASP A 265 9.39 19.83 -9.54
C ASP A 265 10.13 18.86 -8.60
N SER A 266 9.39 18.05 -7.83
CA SER A 266 9.99 17.08 -6.91
C SER A 266 9.37 15.69 -7.08
N THR A 267 9.02 15.39 -8.33
CA THR A 267 8.18 14.26 -8.72
C THR A 267 8.98 13.09 -9.28
N ASP A 268 10.28 13.27 -9.50
CA ASP A 268 11.12 12.28 -10.16
C ASP A 268 11.49 11.09 -9.25
N PRO A 269 11.82 9.93 -9.84
CA PRO A 269 12.41 8.81 -9.11
C PRO A 269 13.69 9.23 -8.38
N GLY A 270 13.79 8.90 -7.09
CA GLY A 270 14.97 9.22 -6.26
C GLY A 270 14.91 10.57 -5.55
N GLU A 271 13.82 11.32 -5.67
CA GLU A 271 13.59 12.60 -4.99
C GLU A 271 12.78 12.47 -3.70
N GLY A 272 12.40 11.24 -3.34
CA GLY A 272 11.70 10.89 -2.12
C GLY A 272 12.61 10.64 -0.93
N PHE A 273 12.37 11.37 0.16
CA PHE A 273 13.07 11.21 1.43
C PHE A 273 12.10 11.21 2.62
N VAL A 274 12.58 10.73 3.77
CA VAL A 274 11.91 10.90 5.06
C VAL A 274 12.92 11.36 6.10
N ARG A 275 12.49 12.26 6.98
CA ARG A 275 13.21 12.63 8.20
C ARG A 275 12.52 12.00 9.39
N ILE A 276 13.29 11.57 10.38
CA ILE A 276 12.75 10.90 11.56
C ILE A 276 13.07 11.74 12.78
N TYR A 277 12.05 12.32 13.41
CA TYR A 277 12.19 12.99 14.69
C TYR A 277 11.77 12.04 15.81
N GLN A 278 12.55 11.96 16.88
CA GLN A 278 12.25 11.09 18.02
C GLN A 278 12.34 11.88 19.34
N ASP A 279 11.33 11.71 20.18
CA ASP A 279 11.32 12.11 21.59
C ASP A 279 10.55 11.08 22.42
N ASN A 280 11.28 10.15 23.01
CA ASN A 280 10.71 9.09 23.84
C ASN A 280 10.14 9.59 25.19
N ALA A 281 10.56 10.77 25.66
CA ALA A 281 10.16 11.32 26.95
C ALA A 281 8.90 12.18 26.85
N ARG A 282 8.66 12.83 25.69
CA ARG A 282 7.53 13.73 25.47
C ARG A 282 6.77 13.44 24.16
N PRO A 283 6.00 12.34 24.12
CA PRO A 283 5.16 11.99 22.98
C PRO A 283 4.16 13.09 22.56
N TRP A 284 3.65 13.85 23.52
CA TRP A 284 2.78 15.01 23.29
C TRP A 284 3.49 16.16 22.56
N TYR A 285 4.82 16.33 22.76
CA TYR A 285 5.59 17.39 22.08
C TYR A 285 5.78 17.06 20.60
N VAL A 286 6.01 15.78 20.27
CA VAL A 286 6.17 15.31 18.88
C VAL A 286 4.93 15.59 18.05
N THR A 287 3.75 15.36 18.65
CA THR A 287 2.43 15.49 18.02
C THR A 287 1.76 16.84 18.24
N SER A 288 2.43 17.75 18.98
CA SER A 288 1.86 19.03 19.42
C SER A 288 0.54 18.91 20.21
N GLN A 289 0.31 17.79 20.89
CA GLN A 289 -0.86 17.63 21.77
C GLN A 289 -0.69 18.41 23.08
N LEU A 290 -1.81 18.94 23.58
CA LEU A 290 -1.83 19.71 24.84
C LEU A 290 -1.89 18.82 26.09
N SER A 291 -2.08 17.51 25.95
CA SER A 291 -2.26 16.55 27.05
C SER A 291 -1.09 16.49 28.05
N GLY A 292 0.13 16.78 27.58
CA GLY A 292 1.32 16.88 28.43
C GLY A 292 1.64 18.29 28.92
N VAL A 293 0.81 19.27 28.56
CA VAL A 293 0.96 20.67 28.96
C VAL A 293 0.16 20.92 30.24
N ALA A 294 0.69 21.70 31.18
CA ALA A 294 0.00 21.94 32.43
C ALA A 294 -1.41 22.54 32.20
N GLY A 295 -2.41 21.91 32.84
CA GLY A 295 -3.82 22.26 32.66
C GLY A 295 -4.39 22.05 31.25
N ASN A 296 -3.69 21.35 30.35
CA ASN A 296 -4.01 21.23 28.92
C ASN A 296 -4.20 22.59 28.23
N ASP A 297 -3.45 23.59 28.68
CA ASP A 297 -3.63 24.97 28.28
C ASP A 297 -2.67 25.33 27.14
N ILE A 298 -3.21 25.73 25.99
CA ILE A 298 -2.43 26.19 24.84
C ILE A 298 -1.47 27.33 25.22
N ARG A 299 -1.79 28.14 26.25
CA ARG A 299 -0.95 29.22 26.76
C ARG A 299 0.38 28.74 27.35
N GLN A 300 0.47 27.46 27.69
CA GLN A 300 1.65 26.84 28.27
C GLN A 300 2.35 25.90 27.29
N SER A 301 1.85 25.80 26.05
CA SER A 301 2.40 24.89 25.06
C SER A 301 3.76 25.38 24.55
N PRO A 302 4.79 24.51 24.52
CA PRO A 302 6.06 24.79 23.84
C PRO A 302 5.99 24.55 22.33
N ASN A 303 4.88 24.00 21.82
CA ASN A 303 4.67 23.75 20.38
C ASN A 303 3.82 24.84 19.72
N CYS A 304 2.99 25.53 20.51
CA CYS A 304 2.05 26.52 20.01
C CYS A 304 2.50 27.94 20.36
N GLY A 305 2.15 28.89 19.50
CA GLY A 305 2.58 30.27 19.66
C GLY A 305 2.20 31.13 18.46
N VAL A 306 2.89 32.26 18.31
CA VAL A 306 2.63 33.20 17.20
C VAL A 306 3.93 33.65 16.51
N PRO A 307 3.85 34.03 15.23
CA PRO A 307 4.91 34.77 14.59
C PRO A 307 5.04 36.19 15.18
N ILE A 308 6.26 36.56 15.53
CA ILE A 308 6.66 37.90 15.97
C ILE A 308 7.73 38.43 15.02
N ARG A 309 7.79 39.74 14.80
CA ARG A 309 8.85 40.41 14.05
C ARG A 309 9.67 41.27 15.00
N ASN A 310 10.97 41.31 14.81
CA ASN A 310 11.78 42.34 15.46
C ASN A 310 11.63 43.66 14.72
N ASN A 311 11.18 44.70 15.42
CA ASN A 311 11.09 46.05 14.90
C ASN A 311 11.99 46.97 15.75
N GLY A 312 13.29 46.99 15.44
CA GLY A 312 14.24 47.88 16.09
C GLY A 312 14.40 47.67 17.62
N GLY A 313 14.26 46.44 18.10
CA GLY A 313 14.39 46.08 19.53
C GLY A 313 13.06 45.83 20.26
N ALA A 314 11.92 46.15 19.64
CA ALA A 314 10.60 45.71 20.09
C ALA A 314 10.18 44.44 19.31
N ASN A 315 9.66 43.43 20.03
CA ASN A 315 9.03 42.28 19.38
C ASN A 315 7.57 42.65 19.07
N GLU A 316 7.26 42.90 17.81
CA GLU A 316 5.91 43.19 17.34
C GLU A 316 5.24 41.90 16.89
N ILE A 317 3.99 41.66 17.29
CA ILE A 317 3.23 40.50 16.81
C ILE A 317 2.90 40.71 15.34
N VAL A 318 3.22 39.72 14.50
CA VAL A 318 2.89 39.79 13.07
C VAL A 318 1.42 39.44 12.90
N ILE A 319 0.61 40.44 12.56
CA ILE A 319 -0.80 40.26 12.21
C ILE A 319 -0.88 39.74 10.78
N GLY A 320 -1.32 38.50 10.60
CA GLY A 320 -1.47 37.84 9.29
C GLY A 320 -0.39 36.80 8.98
N ASN A 321 -0.53 36.09 7.86
CA ASN A 321 0.48 35.13 7.41
C ASN A 321 1.72 35.92 6.96
N PRO A 322 2.90 35.72 7.56
CA PRO A 322 4.11 36.37 7.09
C PRO A 322 4.31 36.11 5.60
N GLY A 323 4.55 37.16 4.82
CA GLY A 323 4.89 37.00 3.40
C GLY A 323 6.13 36.12 3.26
N VAL A 324 6.10 35.20 2.30
CA VAL A 324 7.23 34.30 1.98
C VAL A 324 8.48 35.17 1.73
N GLY A 325 9.52 34.99 2.53
CA GLY A 325 10.78 35.76 2.43
C GLY A 325 11.03 36.81 3.53
N ALA A 326 10.15 36.96 4.53
CA ALA A 326 10.43 37.81 5.68
C ALA A 326 11.48 37.17 6.61
N THR A 327 12.72 37.65 6.53
CA THR A 327 13.88 37.13 7.28
C THR A 327 13.90 37.51 8.77
N ASP A 328 13.01 38.40 9.21
CA ASP A 328 12.98 38.95 10.57
C ASP A 328 11.76 38.49 11.40
N ILE A 329 11.11 37.40 10.97
CA ILE A 329 9.95 36.84 11.64
C ILE A 329 10.37 35.60 12.42
N ARG A 330 10.22 35.68 13.74
CA ARG A 330 10.53 34.63 14.72
C ARG A 330 9.24 34.00 15.19
N PHE A 331 9.27 32.73 15.55
CA PHE A 331 8.15 32.13 16.25
C PHE A 331 8.40 32.21 17.75
N ARG A 332 7.45 32.78 18.50
CA ARG A 332 7.50 32.79 19.95
C ARG A 332 6.44 31.83 20.46
N THR A 333 6.87 30.82 21.21
CA THR A 333 5.95 29.85 21.80
C THR A 333 5.21 30.49 22.98
N ALA A 334 4.09 29.88 23.34
CA ALA A 334 3.30 30.28 24.49
C ALA A 334 4.11 30.13 25.79
N ALA A 335 4.84 29.01 25.90
CA ALA A 335 5.74 28.74 27.01
C ALA A 335 6.82 29.84 27.19
N ASP A 336 7.41 30.34 26.10
CA ASP A 336 8.42 31.42 26.18
C ASP A 336 7.83 32.76 26.63
N THR A 337 6.60 33.02 26.21
CA THR A 337 5.89 34.24 26.59
C THR A 337 5.66 34.27 28.11
N LEU A 338 5.40 33.11 28.72
CA LEU A 338 5.27 32.97 30.17
C LEU A 338 6.61 33.02 30.90
N ALA A 339 7.67 32.43 30.33
CA ALA A 339 8.99 32.38 30.96
C ALA A 339 9.69 33.75 31.02
N SER A 340 9.40 34.65 30.06
CA SER A 340 10.03 35.98 29.96
C SER A 340 9.49 37.03 30.95
N GLY A 341 8.74 36.62 31.98
CA GLY A 341 8.16 37.51 33.00
C GLY A 341 6.91 38.26 32.53
N GLY A 342 6.44 38.00 31.31
CA GLY A 342 5.11 38.38 30.86
C GLY A 342 4.09 37.58 31.65
N ALA A 343 3.19 38.26 32.35
CA ALA A 343 2.12 37.59 33.09
C ALA A 343 1.28 36.73 32.13
N LEU A 344 0.53 35.75 32.66
CA LEU A 344 -0.47 34.97 31.91
C LEU A 344 -1.39 35.88 31.05
N SER A 345 -1.54 37.15 31.45
CA SER A 345 -2.21 38.21 30.71
C SER A 345 -1.64 38.47 29.33
N ASP A 346 -0.33 38.35 29.07
CA ASP A 346 0.25 38.65 27.76
C ASP A 346 -0.05 37.53 26.77
N ALA A 347 0.16 36.27 27.17
CA ALA A 347 -0.31 35.10 26.40
C ALA A 347 -1.84 35.13 26.23
N THR A 348 -2.58 35.54 27.25
CA THR A 348 -4.05 35.68 27.19
C THR A 348 -4.48 36.85 26.29
N ASN A 349 -3.76 37.97 26.27
CA ASN A 349 -4.01 39.10 25.37
C ASN A 349 -3.74 38.69 23.92
N MET A 350 -2.73 37.84 23.67
CA MET A 350 -2.48 37.26 22.35
C MET A 350 -3.60 36.31 21.90
N LEU A 351 -4.27 35.61 22.82
CA LEU A 351 -5.45 34.78 22.53
C LEU A 351 -6.73 35.60 22.35
N THR A 352 -6.95 36.62 23.19
CA THR A 352 -8.25 37.30 23.32
C THR A 352 -8.40 38.50 22.40
N THR A 353 -7.31 39.14 21.96
CA THR A 353 -7.41 40.30 21.05
C THR A 353 -7.81 39.93 19.62
N GLY A 354 -7.77 38.65 19.25
CA GLY A 354 -8.13 38.19 17.89
C GLY A 354 -7.19 38.68 16.79
N LEU A 355 -6.10 39.37 17.15
CA LEU A 355 -5.16 39.99 16.20
C LEU A 355 -4.09 39.01 15.71
N ALA A 356 -3.86 37.89 16.41
CA ALA A 356 -2.82 36.92 16.08
C ALA A 356 -3.41 35.51 15.92
N LYS A 357 -3.18 34.90 14.76
CA LYS A 357 -3.46 33.47 14.58
C LYS A 357 -2.39 32.68 15.32
N TRP A 358 -2.83 31.78 16.19
CA TRP A 358 -1.95 30.82 16.83
C TRP A 358 -1.64 29.70 15.85
N PHE A 359 -0.40 29.29 15.83
CA PHE A 359 0.06 28.13 15.08
C PHE A 359 0.65 27.15 16.08
N CYS A 360 0.41 25.87 15.84
CA CYS A 360 1.02 24.78 16.58
C CYS A 360 1.91 24.02 15.60
N TYR A 361 3.13 23.70 16.03
CA TYR A 361 4.06 22.96 15.20
C TYR A 361 4.45 21.65 15.86
N LEU A 362 4.55 20.61 15.05
CA LEU A 362 5.00 19.30 15.47
C LEU A 362 6.46 19.35 15.95
N GLY A 363 6.84 18.39 16.79
CA GLY A 363 8.22 18.25 17.26
C GLY A 363 9.20 18.13 16.08
N GLY A 364 10.34 18.81 16.21
CA GLY A 364 11.38 18.87 15.17
C GLY A 364 11.19 19.97 14.12
N ASP A 365 10.06 20.69 14.14
CA ASP A 365 9.85 21.80 13.21
C ASP A 365 10.91 22.92 13.40
N PRO A 366 11.58 23.39 12.31
CA PRO A 366 12.60 24.42 12.40
C PRO A 366 12.13 25.74 13.05
N ARG A 367 10.82 26.03 13.02
CA ARG A 367 10.24 27.22 13.65
C ARG A 367 10.26 27.12 15.18
N LEU A 368 10.36 25.92 15.75
CA LEU A 368 10.51 25.71 17.19
C LEU A 368 11.97 25.82 17.67
N ASP A 369 12.95 25.74 16.77
CA ASP A 369 14.38 25.80 17.12
C ASP A 369 14.86 27.24 17.31
N GLN A 370 14.86 27.72 18.55
CA GLN A 370 15.32 29.07 18.92
C GLN A 370 16.85 29.27 18.91
N SER A 371 17.64 28.21 18.79
CA SER A 371 19.10 28.29 18.86
C SER A 371 19.75 28.85 17.57
N LYS A 372 19.08 28.74 16.42
CA LYS A 372 19.58 29.24 15.12
C LYS A 372 19.37 30.72 14.86
N TRP A 373 18.77 31.47 15.79
CA TRP A 373 18.33 32.85 15.54
C TRP A 373 19.40 33.92 15.85
N GLY A 374 20.68 33.54 15.90
CA GLY A 374 21.80 34.48 15.91
C GLY A 374 21.75 35.51 17.04
N VAL A 375 21.20 35.17 18.21
CA VAL A 375 21.15 36.09 19.36
C VAL A 375 22.54 36.18 19.96
N THR A 376 23.43 36.96 19.35
CA THR A 376 24.70 37.37 19.95
C THR A 376 24.45 38.55 20.88
N GLY A 377 24.56 38.32 22.20
CA GLY A 377 24.48 39.36 23.24
C GLY A 377 23.63 38.99 24.47
N ASN A 378 23.44 39.95 25.38
CA ASN A 378 22.72 39.78 26.67
C ASN A 378 21.28 39.28 26.57
N LEU A 379 20.68 39.22 25.37
CA LEU A 379 19.36 38.61 25.16
C LEU A 379 19.42 37.06 25.15
N ALA A 380 20.55 36.45 24.81
CA ALA A 380 20.74 35.00 24.96
C ALA A 380 20.82 34.56 26.44
N ALA A 381 21.13 35.51 27.34
CA ALA A 381 21.09 35.30 28.78
C ALA A 381 19.71 35.64 29.41
N ALA A 382 18.84 36.35 28.68
CA ALA A 382 17.51 36.76 29.14
C ALA A 382 16.38 35.83 28.66
N TYR A 383 16.56 35.15 27.53
CA TYR A 383 15.81 33.92 27.25
C TYR A 383 16.43 32.85 28.13
N ASP A 384 15.81 32.64 29.29
CA ASP A 384 16.26 31.66 30.26
C ASP A 384 16.22 30.26 29.62
N THR A 385 17.35 29.89 29.03
CA THR A 385 17.61 28.53 28.60
C THR A 385 17.41 27.55 29.74
N ALA A 386 17.46 27.95 31.02
CA ALA A 386 17.09 27.07 32.13
C ALA A 386 15.57 26.87 32.25
N ALA A 387 14.71 27.86 31.99
CA ALA A 387 13.25 27.70 31.95
C ALA A 387 12.79 26.92 30.71
N TRP A 388 13.36 27.20 29.54
CA TRP A 388 13.14 26.39 28.33
C TRP A 388 13.66 24.96 28.52
N ASN A 389 14.88 24.77 29.03
CA ASN A 389 15.42 23.42 29.31
C ASN A 389 14.72 22.74 30.50
N ALA A 390 14.06 23.48 31.41
CA ALA A 390 13.25 22.89 32.48
C ALA A 390 11.88 22.42 31.98
N ASN A 391 11.29 23.11 30.99
CA ASN A 391 10.01 22.74 30.39
C ASN A 391 10.16 21.78 29.19
N VAL A 392 11.29 21.85 28.48
CA VAL A 392 11.54 21.20 27.18
C VAL A 392 12.83 20.34 27.19
N GLY A 393 13.54 20.22 28.32
CA GLY A 393 14.78 19.43 28.42
C GLY A 393 15.96 20.08 27.67
N ALA A 394 17.18 19.92 28.19
CA ALA A 394 18.37 20.21 27.41
C ALA A 394 18.53 19.16 26.30
N TRP A 395 18.95 19.58 25.10
CA TRP A 395 19.32 18.67 24.01
C TRP A 395 20.55 17.84 24.42
N THR A 396 20.34 16.67 25.04
CA THR A 396 21.43 15.76 25.37
C THR A 396 21.77 14.90 24.15
N ALA A 397 23.01 15.02 23.70
CA ALA A 397 23.57 14.08 22.74
C ALA A 397 23.56 12.67 23.34
N GLY A 398 22.75 11.77 22.77
CA GLY A 398 22.70 10.35 23.14
C GLY A 398 21.53 9.94 24.02
N GLY A 399 20.29 10.15 23.56
CA GLY A 399 19.10 9.54 24.18
C GLY A 399 17.75 10.28 24.03
N ASP A 400 17.50 11.00 22.91
CA ASP A 400 16.37 11.92 22.62
C ASP A 400 16.30 13.21 23.44
N PRO A 401 15.81 14.35 22.89
CA PRO A 401 15.06 14.55 21.64
C PRO A 401 15.90 14.90 20.40
N GLY A 402 15.45 14.54 19.19
CA GLY A 402 16.01 15.12 17.97
C GLY A 402 15.75 14.39 16.65
N TRP A 403 16.23 15.00 15.57
CA TRP A 403 16.30 14.36 14.25
C TRP A 403 17.32 13.22 14.29
N ARG A 404 16.92 12.03 13.85
CA ARG A 404 17.79 10.87 13.76
C ARG A 404 18.63 10.92 12.50
N PRO A 405 19.96 10.82 12.61
CA PRO A 405 20.83 10.79 11.44
C PRO A 405 20.55 9.55 10.61
N ARG A 406 20.69 9.67 9.29
CA ARG A 406 20.62 8.55 8.36
C ARG A 406 21.69 7.50 8.73
N PRO A 407 21.38 6.18 8.71
CA PRO A 407 22.35 5.15 9.06
C PRO A 407 23.57 5.16 8.14
N VAL A 408 24.75 4.94 8.73
CA VAL A 408 26.02 4.83 7.99
C VAL A 408 25.97 3.54 7.17
N GLY A 409 25.74 3.65 5.86
CA GLY A 409 25.56 2.51 4.95
C GLY A 409 24.29 2.59 4.10
N MET A 410 23.33 3.42 4.50
CA MET A 410 22.25 3.84 3.60
C MET A 410 22.81 4.89 2.63
N GLY A 411 22.61 4.68 1.32
CA GLY A 411 23.18 5.55 0.30
C GLY A 411 22.53 6.93 0.23
N ALA A 412 23.03 7.74 -0.70
CA ALA A 412 22.80 9.18 -0.75
C ALA A 412 23.13 9.76 -2.13
N PRO A 413 22.52 10.87 -2.56
CA PRO A 413 22.94 11.61 -3.73
C PRO A 413 24.15 12.51 -3.42
N ASP A 414 25.24 11.97 -2.88
CA ASP A 414 26.40 12.75 -2.40
C ASP A 414 27.16 13.49 -3.51
N SER A 415 26.96 13.13 -4.79
CA SER A 415 27.50 13.87 -5.94
C SER A 415 26.61 15.05 -6.38
N ASN A 416 25.39 15.17 -5.85
CA ASN A 416 24.43 16.19 -6.24
C ASN A 416 24.68 17.51 -5.49
N ALA A 417 24.71 18.63 -6.21
CA ALA A 417 25.00 19.94 -5.63
C ALA A 417 23.85 20.46 -4.76
N VAL A 418 22.60 20.25 -5.17
CA VAL A 418 21.41 20.65 -4.40
C VAL A 418 21.38 19.91 -3.08
N TRP A 419 21.61 18.60 -3.10
CA TRP A 419 21.74 17.77 -1.89
C TRP A 419 22.80 18.30 -0.92
N ASN A 420 24.01 18.56 -1.43
CA ASN A 420 25.13 19.00 -0.60
C ASN A 420 24.96 20.41 0.00
N ALA A 421 24.13 21.26 -0.63
CA ALA A 421 23.79 22.58 -0.11
C ALA A 421 22.81 22.52 1.07
N ARG A 422 22.13 21.38 1.30
CA ARG A 422 21.12 21.28 2.33
C ARG A 422 21.72 21.11 3.73
N PRO A 423 21.23 21.87 4.73
CA PRO A 423 21.68 21.74 6.11
C PRO A 423 21.16 20.48 6.81
N ASP A 424 20.13 19.82 6.27
CA ASP A 424 19.49 18.62 6.83
C ASP A 424 19.86 17.32 6.09
N LYS A 425 20.81 17.36 5.14
CA LYS A 425 21.18 16.22 4.29
C LYS A 425 21.56 14.95 5.07
N ASP A 426 22.17 15.09 6.24
CA ASP A 426 22.59 13.95 7.06
C ASP A 426 21.42 13.29 7.81
N TYR A 427 20.22 13.89 7.77
CA TYR A 427 18.99 13.43 8.41
C TYR A 427 17.92 13.00 7.39
N LEU A 428 18.24 13.01 6.10
CA LEU A 428 17.34 12.63 5.01
C LEU A 428 17.57 11.16 4.64
N TRP A 429 16.58 10.32 4.92
CA TRP A 429 16.61 8.90 4.65
C TRP A 429 15.92 8.65 3.30
N PRO A 430 16.63 8.18 2.25
CA PRO A 430 16.02 7.93 0.95
C PRO A 430 15.01 6.78 0.98
N ILE A 431 13.83 7.02 0.39
CA ILE A 431 12.71 6.06 0.27
C ILE A 431 12.56 5.55 -1.18
N GLY A 432 13.69 5.29 -1.83
CA GLY A 432 13.79 4.81 -3.21
C GLY A 432 15.02 3.93 -3.41
N ARG A 433 14.97 3.04 -4.41
CA ARG A 433 16.08 2.11 -4.71
C ARG A 433 17.25 2.79 -5.41
N GLU A 434 17.06 4.00 -5.90
CA GLU A 434 18.07 4.83 -6.54
C GLU A 434 19.23 5.09 -5.56
N TRP A 435 18.90 5.40 -4.30
CA TRP A 435 19.87 5.74 -3.26
C TRP A 435 19.92 4.71 -2.12
N ASN A 436 18.90 3.86 -1.96
CA ASN A 436 18.91 2.78 -0.98
C ASN A 436 18.58 1.45 -1.65
N TRP A 437 19.60 0.70 -2.08
CA TRP A 437 19.41 -0.59 -2.75
C TRP A 437 18.64 -1.63 -1.91
N GLY A 438 18.68 -1.50 -0.57
CA GLY A 438 17.91 -2.34 0.35
C GLY A 438 16.44 -1.96 0.46
N TRP A 439 15.99 -0.85 -0.13
CA TRP A 439 14.62 -0.36 -0.02
C TRP A 439 13.60 -1.38 -0.57
N GLU A 440 12.67 -1.77 0.30
CA GLU A 440 11.59 -2.72 -0.02
C GLU A 440 10.19 -2.09 0.05
N GLY A 441 10.08 -0.77 0.14
CA GLY A 441 8.79 -0.07 0.18
C GLY A 441 8.11 -0.08 1.56
N VAL A 442 8.83 -0.43 2.63
CA VAL A 442 8.25 -0.58 3.97
C VAL A 442 9.04 0.22 5.00
N ILE A 443 8.32 1.02 5.78
CA ILE A 443 8.80 1.61 7.04
C ILE A 443 8.07 0.90 8.17
N TYR A 444 8.81 0.33 9.12
CA TYR A 444 8.23 -0.33 10.28
C TYR A 444 8.63 0.44 11.53
N VAL A 445 7.64 0.90 12.29
CA VAL A 445 7.87 1.56 13.58
C VAL A 445 7.33 0.68 14.68
N ASN A 446 8.21 0.23 15.57
CA ASN A 446 7.79 -0.52 16.75
C ASN A 446 7.35 0.46 17.86
N GLY A 447 6.14 0.99 17.74
CA GLY A 447 5.58 2.00 18.65
C GLY A 447 4.63 2.96 17.94
N ARG A 448 4.10 3.94 18.68
CA ARG A 448 3.22 4.97 18.12
C ARG A 448 4.02 5.92 17.23
N VAL A 449 3.46 6.27 16.07
CA VAL A 449 4.14 7.10 15.06
C VAL A 449 3.23 8.18 14.51
N ALA A 450 3.73 9.41 14.45
CA ALA A 450 3.13 10.52 13.75
C ALA A 450 3.69 10.66 12.33
N ILE A 451 2.87 11.10 11.38
CA ILE A 451 3.28 11.37 10.00
C ILE A 451 2.85 12.76 9.53
N SER A 452 3.68 13.36 8.68
CA SER A 452 3.43 14.63 8.00
C SER A 452 4.23 14.73 6.68
N GLY A 453 3.90 15.72 5.85
CA GLY A 453 4.78 16.20 4.78
C GLY A 453 4.36 15.77 3.36
N VAL A 454 5.33 15.68 2.47
CA VAL A 454 5.12 15.36 1.04
C VAL A 454 5.84 14.07 0.67
N LEU A 455 5.07 13.05 0.33
CA LEU A 455 5.56 11.75 -0.11
C LEU A 455 5.84 11.73 -1.61
N ASN A 456 7.08 11.48 -2.00
CA ASN A 456 7.44 10.98 -3.32
C ASN A 456 7.95 9.54 -3.18
N GLY A 457 7.26 8.58 -3.77
CA GLY A 457 7.56 7.15 -3.71
C GLY A 457 6.40 6.26 -3.23
N ARG A 458 6.69 4.96 -3.15
CA ARG A 458 5.75 3.92 -2.71
C ARG A 458 6.13 3.41 -1.35
N VAL A 459 5.35 3.78 -0.34
CA VAL A 459 5.64 3.50 1.07
C VAL A 459 4.45 2.82 1.72
N THR A 460 4.71 1.69 2.38
CA THR A 460 3.84 1.14 3.41
C THR A 460 4.44 1.46 4.77
N LEU A 461 3.76 2.30 5.55
CA LEU A 461 4.07 2.51 6.95
C LEU A 461 3.30 1.49 7.78
N ALA A 462 4.03 0.69 8.54
CA ALA A 462 3.45 -0.30 9.44
C ALA A 462 3.84 0.00 10.89
N SER A 463 2.87 -0.08 11.79
CA SER A 463 3.09 -0.07 13.23
C SER A 463 2.12 -1.04 13.91
N PRO A 464 2.57 -1.86 14.89
CA PRO A 464 1.64 -2.64 15.70
C PRO A 464 0.74 -1.77 16.58
N GLU A 465 1.03 -0.47 16.65
CA GLU A 465 0.39 0.54 17.51
C GLU A 465 -0.23 1.66 16.64
N ASN A 466 -0.56 2.79 17.24
CA ASN A 466 -1.20 3.91 16.55
C ASN A 466 -0.32 4.55 15.46
N ILE A 467 -0.94 4.86 14.33
CA ILE A 467 -0.42 5.77 13.32
C ILE A 467 -1.24 7.06 13.38
N ILE A 468 -0.60 8.19 13.65
CA ILE A 468 -1.22 9.50 13.75
C ILE A 468 -0.88 10.33 12.51
N ILE A 469 -1.88 10.77 11.76
CA ILE A 469 -1.73 11.82 10.76
C ILE A 469 -1.75 13.14 11.54
N ALA A 470 -0.58 13.71 11.79
CA ALA A 470 -0.40 14.80 12.74
C ALA A 470 -0.36 16.19 12.08
N ASP A 471 -0.21 16.23 10.77
CA ASP A 471 -0.30 17.42 9.92
C ASP A 471 -0.64 16.92 8.50
N ASP A 472 -0.77 17.85 7.55
CA ASP A 472 -0.97 17.57 6.14
C ASP A 472 0.01 16.50 5.63
N ILE A 473 -0.54 15.44 5.05
CA ILE A 473 0.18 14.42 4.29
C ILE A 473 -0.31 14.45 2.85
N ARG A 474 0.62 14.67 1.91
CA ARG A 474 0.30 14.78 0.48
C ARG A 474 1.28 13.94 -0.33
N THR A 475 0.86 13.46 -1.48
CA THR A 475 1.79 12.86 -2.45
C THR A 475 2.33 13.95 -3.38
N ALA A 476 3.57 13.83 -3.82
CA ALA A 476 4.20 14.77 -4.76
C ALA A 476 3.50 14.78 -6.13
N ILE A 477 2.95 13.62 -6.52
CA ILE A 477 2.08 13.46 -7.68
C ILE A 477 0.73 12.96 -7.18
N ASP A 478 -0.36 13.52 -7.68
CA ASP A 478 -1.71 13.02 -7.39
C ASP A 478 -1.82 11.54 -7.85
N PRO A 479 -2.18 10.60 -6.95
CA PRO A 479 -2.31 9.19 -7.31
C PRO A 479 -3.38 8.92 -8.39
N GLY A 480 -4.30 9.86 -8.62
CA GLY A 480 -5.25 9.83 -9.72
C GLY A 480 -4.63 10.15 -11.09
N VAL A 481 -3.45 10.76 -11.13
CA VAL A 481 -2.68 11.05 -12.35
C VAL A 481 -1.65 9.95 -12.61
N ASP A 482 -0.88 9.58 -11.59
CA ASP A 482 0.12 8.51 -11.66
C ASP A 482 0.16 7.70 -10.35
N CYS A 483 0.16 6.37 -10.48
CA CYS A 483 0.34 5.43 -9.39
C CYS A 483 1.83 5.31 -8.94
N GLY A 484 2.69 6.26 -9.34
CA GLY A 484 4.07 6.39 -8.89
C GLY A 484 4.17 6.59 -7.38
N ASN A 485 3.27 7.40 -6.81
CA ASN A 485 3.30 7.83 -5.41
C ASN A 485 2.11 7.28 -4.63
N ILE A 486 2.37 6.38 -3.66
CA ILE A 486 1.32 5.71 -2.89
C ILE A 486 1.78 5.56 -1.44
N LEU A 487 0.94 6.02 -0.51
CA LEU A 487 1.07 5.78 0.92
C LEU A 487 0.06 4.73 1.38
N GLY A 488 0.55 3.61 1.90
CA GLY A 488 -0.25 2.65 2.66
C GLY A 488 0.03 2.81 4.15
N LEU A 489 -1.02 2.91 4.96
CA LEU A 489 -0.91 2.94 6.42
C LEU A 489 -1.48 1.63 6.98
N PHE A 490 -0.69 0.90 7.76
CA PHE A 490 -1.09 -0.35 8.37
C PHE A 490 -0.82 -0.32 9.88
N SER A 491 -1.87 -0.04 10.64
CA SER A 491 -1.82 0.00 12.10
C SER A 491 -2.39 -1.29 12.70
N GLY A 492 -1.77 -1.78 13.77
CA GLY A 492 -2.28 -2.90 14.58
C GLY A 492 -3.35 -2.47 15.59
N ASP A 493 -3.45 -1.17 15.88
CA ASP A 493 -4.43 -0.57 16.78
C ASP A 493 -5.30 0.45 16.02
N SER A 494 -4.91 1.74 16.00
CA SER A 494 -5.70 2.80 15.38
C SER A 494 -4.94 3.69 14.39
N ILE A 495 -5.62 4.13 13.33
CA ILE A 495 -5.18 5.28 12.52
C ILE A 495 -5.95 6.51 13.00
N ILE A 496 -5.24 7.53 13.46
CA ILE A 496 -5.81 8.72 14.10
C ILE A 496 -5.50 9.93 13.21
N VAL A 497 -6.52 10.71 12.86
CA VAL A 497 -6.34 12.02 12.23
C VAL A 497 -6.38 13.07 13.34
N SER A 498 -5.27 13.77 13.54
CA SER A 498 -5.14 14.84 14.54
C SER A 498 -5.14 16.18 13.83
N ASP A 499 -6.31 16.80 13.72
CA ASP A 499 -6.51 18.17 13.23
C ASP A 499 -6.66 19.15 14.41
#